data_AF-A0A163JK80-F1
#
_entry.id   AF-A0A163JK80-F1
#
_cell.length_a   1.000
_cell.length_b   1.000
_cell.length_c   1.000
_cell.angle_alpha   90.00
_cell.angle_beta   90.00
_cell.angle_gamma   90.00
#
_symmetry.space_group_name_H-M   'P 1'
#
loop_
_entity.id
_entity.type
_entity.pdbx_description
1 polymer ?
#
loop_
_entity_poly.entity_id
_entity_poly.type
_entity_poly.pdbx_seq_one_letter_code
_entity_poly.pdbx_strand_id
1 'polypeptide(L)'
;MDHSILNRNHPNHHYQQQVIKTELVHHTIESIKHLLIQYPSDFDVSFLHQHDKPSLPIHEAIANLYNQTLRLYQSNNIVFDDHWHWNIAWRQALSFESLLGLAHNDRTLLIQSFHPKCHRVLTAIFNHDLARYMRYYPWRWFSDLVYVGAGGFSSVYAANIALLFDVPEPGRTFGTYKRGVAIKVVDEKILNEITVQSRAFLALLFHGMTVCESTGDLLMIGTLAEGGNLESYIDRPIQSTLNLISVADMVTRLAFNLASLHDDIGMCHRNIHPQNVLCVDDDYLLVDYRFSTASNEASEVTRQSKVHYGRLPYIAPELRQGIYTEKSDVFSLGVIMWQLVSHITFPSPEVLLDAPEIYRIEWLPGVPTWYLELTMACLEPRPENRPDAEEIGLLARKFAVAGPRPPSDDQDWISYVKRRREACHQHQLDCKLRSRHAPSSINGSPSSTSTTGQDLSLAALGDDDDDVGASRLYTLRNFPSTESLFNLPFHRRLFDPAPGKISPIAQIRVPIGFKLRFGHNYLFPRQSYPLLLFFAYFPFTTTTGNYVTAG
;
A
#
# COMPACT_ATOMS: atom_id res chain seq x y z
N MET A 1 60.70 6.20 7.95
CA MET A 1 60.10 5.93 6.63
C MET A 1 60.06 4.42 6.49
N ASP A 2 58.95 3.74 6.26
CA ASP A 2 57.54 4.09 6.21
C ASP A 2 56.83 2.71 6.21
N HIS A 3 56.19 2.35 7.31
CA HIS A 3 55.38 1.12 7.39
C HIS A 3 53.93 1.50 7.10
N SER A 4 53.63 1.76 5.84
CA SER A 4 52.27 1.96 5.38
C SER A 4 51.80 0.74 4.59
N ILE A 5 50.47 0.52 4.66
CA ILE A 5 49.69 -0.52 3.98
C ILE A 5 49.54 -1.83 4.78
N LEU A 6 48.99 -1.73 5.99
CA LEU A 6 48.22 -2.83 6.59
C LEU A 6 46.83 -2.89 5.93
N ASN A 7 46.76 -3.80 4.96
CA ASN A 7 45.63 -4.62 4.51
C ASN A 7 44.24 -4.30 5.12
N ARG A 8 43.47 -3.41 4.48
CA ARG A 8 42.08 -3.05 4.83
C ARG A 8 41.02 -4.11 4.44
N ASN A 9 41.41 -5.24 3.85
CA ASN A 9 40.49 -6.24 3.29
C ASN A 9 40.42 -7.55 4.09
N HIS A 10 40.73 -7.55 5.39
CA HIS A 10 40.60 -8.74 6.23
C HIS A 10 39.14 -8.93 6.70
N PRO A 11 38.53 -10.13 6.57
CA PRO A 11 37.16 -10.41 7.02
C PRO A 11 36.90 -10.03 8.49
N ASN A 12 37.93 -10.10 9.33
CA ASN A 12 37.87 -9.73 10.75
C ASN A 12 37.62 -8.23 10.98
N HIS A 13 38.09 -7.34 10.10
CA HIS A 13 37.90 -5.90 10.25
C HIS A 13 36.46 -5.49 9.93
N HIS A 14 35.86 -6.07 8.89
CA HIS A 14 34.44 -5.88 8.59
C HIS A 14 33.52 -6.42 9.69
N TYR A 15 33.84 -7.60 10.22
CA TYR A 15 33.11 -8.18 11.36
C TYR A 15 33.20 -7.30 12.61
N GLN A 16 34.41 -6.84 12.97
CA GLN A 16 34.60 -5.92 14.10
C GLN A 16 33.85 -4.60 13.92
N GLN A 17 33.85 -4.02 12.72
CA GLN A 17 33.07 -2.81 12.44
C GLN A 17 31.55 -3.03 12.53
N GLN A 18 31.05 -4.21 12.14
CA GLN A 18 29.63 -4.55 12.30
C GLN A 18 29.23 -4.73 13.77
N VAL A 19 30.09 -5.37 14.57
CA VAL A 19 29.87 -5.52 16.02
C VAL A 19 29.82 -4.16 16.70
N ILE A 20 30.81 -3.28 16.44
CA ILE A 20 30.85 -1.92 17.02
C ILE A 20 29.59 -1.13 16.61
N LYS A 21 29.17 -1.20 15.34
CA LYS A 21 27.93 -0.54 14.89
C LYS A 21 26.71 -1.04 15.66
N THR A 22 26.61 -2.35 15.90
CA THR A 22 25.49 -2.95 16.63
C THR A 22 25.47 -2.51 18.09
N GLU A 23 26.64 -2.50 18.74
CA GLU A 23 26.80 -2.02 20.12
C GLU A 23 26.43 -0.54 20.26
N LEU A 24 26.83 0.30 19.30
CA LEU A 24 26.49 1.73 19.31
C LEU A 24 24.99 1.97 19.12
N VAL A 25 24.34 1.23 18.23
CA VAL A 25 22.88 1.30 18.06
C VAL A 25 22.19 0.90 19.35
N HIS A 26 22.62 -0.21 19.96
CA HIS A 26 22.07 -0.66 21.24
C HIS A 26 22.26 0.39 22.35
N HIS A 27 23.47 0.95 22.48
CA HIS A 27 23.76 2.01 23.43
C HIS A 27 22.90 3.25 23.21
N THR A 28 22.64 3.62 21.95
CA THR A 28 21.77 4.74 21.60
C THR A 28 20.34 4.49 22.07
N ILE A 29 19.81 3.29 21.82
CA ILE A 29 18.46 2.88 22.24
C ILE A 29 18.34 2.90 23.77
N GLU A 30 19.31 2.34 24.50
CA GLU A 30 19.30 2.35 25.96
C GLU A 30 19.40 3.78 26.53
N SER A 31 20.19 4.65 25.90
CA SER A 31 20.27 6.06 26.29
C SER A 31 18.94 6.80 26.06
N ILE A 32 18.23 6.50 24.97
CA ILE A 32 16.88 7.02 24.73
C ILE A 32 15.91 6.49 25.79
N LYS A 33 15.95 5.19 26.12
CA LYS A 33 15.10 4.60 27.18
C LYS A 33 15.33 5.26 28.54
N HIS A 34 16.57 5.56 28.91
CA HIS A 34 16.89 6.32 30.11
C HIS A 34 16.24 7.71 30.09
N LEU A 35 16.22 8.38 28.93
CA LEU A 35 15.52 9.66 28.77
C LEU A 35 14.00 9.49 28.94
N LEU A 36 13.39 8.43 28.42
CA LEU A 36 11.96 8.15 28.62
C LEU A 36 11.60 8.04 30.11
N ILE A 37 12.45 7.37 30.90
CA ILE A 37 12.27 7.21 32.36
C ILE A 37 12.41 8.56 33.10
N GLN A 38 13.27 9.46 32.63
CA GLN A 38 13.47 10.78 33.25
C GLN A 38 12.32 11.76 32.97
N TYR A 39 11.66 11.62 31.82
CA TYR A 39 10.60 12.52 31.34
C TYR A 39 9.29 11.78 31.06
N PRO A 40 8.72 11.04 32.04
CA PRO A 40 7.60 10.15 31.79
C PRO A 40 6.33 10.87 31.30
N SER A 41 6.14 12.14 31.67
CA SER A 41 5.02 12.98 31.24
C SER A 41 5.07 13.37 29.76
N ASP A 42 6.26 13.50 29.18
CA ASP A 42 6.45 13.93 27.79
C ASP A 42 6.28 12.77 26.80
N PHE A 43 6.37 11.54 27.31
CA PHE A 43 6.30 10.30 26.54
C PHE A 43 5.09 9.41 26.89
N ASP A 44 4.14 9.91 27.69
CA ASP A 44 2.95 9.16 28.16
C ASP A 44 3.30 7.82 28.84
N VAL A 45 4.44 7.78 29.55
CA VAL A 45 4.92 6.61 30.33
C VAL A 45 4.87 6.85 31.84
N SER A 46 3.85 7.59 32.30
CA SER A 46 3.65 7.95 33.72
C SER A 46 3.48 6.77 34.68
N PHE A 47 3.31 5.54 34.18
CA PHE A 47 3.37 4.32 34.99
C PHE A 47 4.78 4.06 35.56
N LEU A 48 5.81 4.64 34.94
CA LEU A 48 7.16 4.69 35.47
C LEU A 48 7.20 5.74 36.58
N HIS A 49 7.48 5.30 37.82
CA HIS A 49 7.55 6.21 38.97
C HIS A 49 8.67 7.22 38.76
N GLN A 50 8.34 8.51 38.84
CA GLN A 50 9.31 9.58 38.69
C GLN A 50 10.08 9.73 40.01
N HIS A 51 11.38 9.46 40.01
CA HIS A 51 12.20 9.56 41.21
C HIS A 51 12.59 11.02 41.54
N ASP A 52 12.78 11.87 40.52
CA ASP A 52 13.17 13.28 40.67
C ASP A 52 12.63 14.15 39.52
N LYS A 53 12.44 15.46 39.77
CA LYS A 53 12.06 16.41 38.72
C LYS A 53 13.26 16.67 37.80
N PRO A 54 13.11 16.57 36.47
CA PRO A 54 14.23 16.79 35.55
C PRO A 54 14.81 18.20 35.68
N SER A 55 16.14 18.29 35.57
CA SER A 55 16.92 19.52 35.75
C SER A 55 16.92 20.43 34.51
N LEU A 56 16.59 19.89 33.34
CA LEU A 56 16.59 20.58 32.05
C LEU A 56 15.22 20.44 31.38
N PRO A 57 14.84 21.39 30.50
CA PRO A 57 13.74 21.18 29.56
C PRO A 57 14.00 19.98 28.63
N ILE A 58 12.94 19.25 28.26
CA ILE A 58 13.05 18.04 27.42
C ILE A 58 13.80 18.27 26.10
N HIS A 59 13.57 19.40 25.42
CA HIS A 59 14.23 19.69 24.15
C HIS A 59 15.75 19.88 24.29
N GLU A 60 16.22 20.46 25.41
CA GLU A 60 17.64 20.57 25.71
C GLU A 60 18.25 19.20 26.05
N ALA A 61 17.51 18.37 26.79
CA ALA A 61 17.94 17.01 27.12
C ALA A 61 18.09 16.14 25.85
N ILE A 62 17.15 16.24 24.91
CA ILE A 62 17.23 15.57 23.60
C ILE A 62 18.40 16.09 22.78
N ALA A 63 18.62 17.40 22.72
CA ALA A 63 19.75 17.99 21.99
C ALA A 63 21.10 17.54 22.58
N ASN A 64 21.21 17.46 23.91
CA ASN A 64 22.39 16.95 24.59
C ASN A 64 22.63 15.47 24.27
N LEU A 65 21.58 14.64 24.33
CA LEU A 65 21.65 13.24 23.97
C LEU A 65 22.09 13.05 22.51
N TYR A 66 21.49 13.77 21.55
CA TYR A 66 21.87 13.73 20.14
C TYR A 66 23.35 14.05 19.94
N ASN A 67 23.84 15.14 20.55
CA ASN A 67 25.25 15.54 20.43
C ASN A 67 26.21 14.53 21.07
N GLN A 68 25.82 13.90 22.19
CA GLN A 68 26.61 12.83 22.81
C GLN A 68 26.67 11.60 21.91
N THR A 69 25.52 11.18 21.36
CA THR A 69 25.44 10.07 20.41
C THR A 69 26.30 10.35 19.18
N LEU A 70 26.16 11.51 18.55
CA LEU A 70 26.96 11.92 17.38
C LEU A 70 28.46 11.81 17.66
N ARG A 71 28.93 12.36 18.79
CA ARG A 71 30.34 12.28 19.21
C ARG A 71 30.79 10.84 19.45
N LEU A 72 29.93 10.00 20.04
CA LEU A 72 30.23 8.60 20.29
C LEU A 72 30.48 7.84 18.99
N TYR A 73 29.61 8.01 17.98
CA TYR A 73 29.80 7.40 16.66
C TYR A 73 31.07 7.92 15.97
N GLN A 74 31.31 9.23 16.01
CA GLN A 74 32.51 9.84 15.43
C GLN A 74 33.80 9.34 16.09
N SER A 75 33.81 9.20 17.42
CA SER A 75 34.97 8.68 18.17
C SER A 75 35.30 7.21 17.84
N ASN A 76 34.33 6.46 17.33
CA ASN A 76 34.48 5.09 16.86
C ASN A 76 34.72 5.00 15.33
N ASN A 77 35.03 6.12 14.67
CA ASN A 77 35.22 6.21 13.21
C ASN A 77 34.03 5.71 12.39
N ILE A 78 32.80 5.89 12.90
CA ILE A 78 31.57 5.58 12.16
C ILE A 78 30.90 6.88 11.73
N VAL A 79 30.63 7.01 10.43
CA VAL A 79 29.86 8.12 9.88
C VAL A 79 28.45 8.06 10.45
N PHE A 80 28.04 9.13 11.14
CA PHE A 80 26.71 9.24 11.70
C PHE A 80 25.71 9.58 10.61
N ASP A 81 24.63 8.84 10.59
CA ASP A 81 23.51 9.00 9.68
C ASP A 81 22.26 9.12 10.54
N ASP A 82 21.59 10.27 10.47
CA ASP A 82 20.42 10.59 11.30
C ASP A 82 19.28 9.60 11.09
N HIS A 83 19.12 9.07 9.88
CA HIS A 83 18.07 8.10 9.61
C HIS A 83 18.37 6.78 10.34
N TRP A 84 19.56 6.22 10.11
CA TRP A 84 19.91 4.88 10.60
C TRP A 84 20.26 4.82 12.08
N HIS A 85 20.92 5.85 12.60
CA HIS A 85 21.50 5.81 13.94
C HIS A 85 20.68 6.60 14.97
N TRP A 86 19.81 7.50 14.53
CA TRP A 86 18.96 8.30 15.43
C TRP A 86 17.48 7.95 15.27
N ASN A 87 16.90 8.16 14.09
CA ASN A 87 15.47 7.98 13.87
C ASN A 87 15.04 6.52 14.07
N ILE A 88 15.82 5.54 13.60
CA ILE A 88 15.54 4.13 13.85
C ILE A 88 15.69 3.76 15.33
N ALA A 89 16.66 4.33 16.05
CA ALA A 89 16.83 4.09 17.47
C ALA A 89 15.61 4.59 18.28
N TRP A 90 15.12 5.79 17.97
CA TRP A 90 13.88 6.33 18.55
C TRP A 90 12.67 5.45 18.23
N ARG A 91 12.57 5.03 16.97
CA ARG A 91 11.51 4.11 16.51
C ARG A 91 11.50 2.80 17.29
N GLN A 92 12.65 2.25 17.66
CA GLN A 92 12.75 1.04 18.46
C GLN A 92 12.47 1.31 19.94
N ALA A 93 12.99 2.41 20.48
CA ALA A 93 12.78 2.80 21.88
C ALA A 93 11.31 3.07 22.22
N LEU A 94 10.53 3.58 21.25
CA LEU A 94 9.08 3.83 21.37
C LEU A 94 8.19 2.65 20.97
N SER A 95 8.78 1.49 20.64
CA SER A 95 7.98 0.29 20.34
C SER A 95 7.27 -0.24 21.60
N PHE A 96 6.11 -0.88 21.45
CA PHE A 96 5.44 -1.54 22.57
C PHE A 96 6.31 -2.65 23.20
N GLU A 97 7.20 -3.30 22.44
CA GLU A 97 8.18 -4.24 22.98
C GLU A 97 9.19 -3.54 23.91
N SER A 98 9.68 -2.37 23.53
CA SER A 98 10.56 -1.56 24.37
C SER A 98 9.85 -1.01 25.62
N LEU A 99 8.62 -0.50 25.47
CA LEU A 99 7.80 -0.03 26.60
C LEU A 99 7.47 -1.16 27.58
N LEU A 100 7.25 -2.38 27.09
CA LEU A 100 7.08 -3.56 27.93
C LEU A 100 8.33 -3.85 28.76
N GLY A 101 9.52 -3.69 28.17
CA GLY A 101 10.79 -3.79 28.89
C GLY A 101 10.91 -2.77 30.02
N LEU A 102 10.47 -1.53 29.79
CA LEU A 102 10.42 -0.48 30.82
C LEU A 102 9.42 -0.81 31.94
N ALA A 103 8.32 -1.49 31.62
CA ALA A 103 7.35 -2.02 32.58
C ALA A 103 7.80 -3.33 33.25
N HIS A 104 9.11 -3.60 33.33
CA HIS A 104 9.68 -4.84 33.91
C HIS A 104 9.13 -6.13 33.30
N ASN A 105 8.76 -6.10 32.01
CA ASN A 105 8.08 -7.17 31.28
C ASN A 105 6.69 -7.54 31.85
N ASP A 106 6.08 -6.67 32.66
CA ASP A 106 4.70 -6.82 33.11
C ASP A 106 3.74 -6.28 32.05
N ARG A 107 3.20 -7.19 31.24
CA ARG A 107 2.19 -6.88 30.22
C ARG A 107 0.91 -6.32 30.83
N THR A 108 0.53 -6.78 32.02
CA THR A 108 -0.70 -6.34 32.68
C THR A 108 -0.56 -4.88 33.10
N LEU A 109 0.56 -4.55 33.74
CA LEU A 109 0.89 -3.18 34.13
C LEU A 109 0.87 -2.22 32.92
N LEU A 110 1.56 -2.59 31.83
CA LEU A 110 1.60 -1.75 30.62
C LEU A 110 0.22 -1.59 29.99
N ILE A 111 -0.55 -2.67 29.81
CA ILE A 111 -1.88 -2.56 29.19
C ILE A 111 -2.82 -1.72 30.07
N GLN A 112 -2.77 -1.91 31.39
CA GLN A 112 -3.59 -1.15 32.34
C GLN A 112 -3.21 0.33 32.43
N SER A 113 -2.00 0.73 31.99
CA SER A 113 -1.65 2.15 31.89
C SER A 113 -2.35 2.88 30.74
N PHE A 114 -2.91 2.14 29.76
CA PHE A 114 -3.73 2.71 28.69
C PHE A 114 -5.22 2.68 29.04
N HIS A 115 -6.01 3.46 28.30
CA HIS A 115 -7.46 3.52 28.46
C HIS A 115 -8.11 2.13 28.26
N PRO A 116 -9.11 1.72 29.08
CA PRO A 116 -9.73 0.39 29.04
C PRO A 116 -10.26 -0.07 27.68
N LYS A 117 -10.72 0.87 26.84
CA LYS A 117 -11.17 0.58 25.47
C LYS A 117 -10.07 -0.07 24.61
N CYS A 118 -8.80 0.27 24.85
CA CYS A 118 -7.67 -0.20 24.07
C CYS A 118 -7.20 -1.60 24.49
N HIS A 119 -7.59 -2.09 25.68
CA HIS A 119 -6.99 -3.29 26.30
C HIS A 119 -7.09 -4.53 25.42
N ARG A 120 -8.25 -4.76 24.78
CA ARG A 120 -8.45 -5.89 23.86
C ARG A 120 -7.49 -5.85 22.67
N VAL A 121 -7.37 -4.69 22.04
CA VAL A 121 -6.54 -4.49 20.86
C VAL A 121 -5.04 -4.58 21.21
N LEU A 122 -4.63 -3.97 22.32
CA LEU A 122 -3.25 -4.07 22.82
C LEU A 122 -2.89 -5.52 23.18
N THR A 123 -3.82 -6.26 23.82
CA THR A 123 -3.62 -7.69 24.09
C THR A 123 -3.39 -8.48 22.81
N ALA A 124 -4.18 -8.21 21.76
CA ALA A 124 -4.00 -8.84 20.46
C ALA A 124 -2.64 -8.51 19.83
N ILE A 125 -2.17 -7.26 19.92
CA ILE A 125 -0.85 -6.84 19.43
C ILE A 125 0.27 -7.67 20.07
N PHE A 126 0.21 -7.93 21.38
CA PHE A 126 1.19 -8.77 22.06
C PHE A 126 1.05 -10.25 21.71
N ASN A 127 -0.18 -10.74 21.54
CA ASN A 127 -0.43 -12.16 21.20
C ASN A 127 -0.01 -12.52 19.77
N HIS A 128 -0.01 -11.55 18.86
CA HIS A 128 0.41 -11.71 17.47
C HIS A 128 1.88 -11.32 17.23
N ASP A 129 2.68 -11.12 18.29
CA ASP A 129 4.08 -10.69 18.22
C ASP A 129 4.31 -9.39 17.42
N LEU A 130 3.31 -8.51 17.42
CA LEU A 130 3.35 -7.24 16.68
C LEU A 130 4.03 -6.12 17.45
N ALA A 131 4.19 -6.26 18.78
CA ALA A 131 4.66 -5.21 19.68
C ALA A 131 5.99 -4.55 19.26
N ARG A 132 6.87 -5.30 18.58
CA ARG A 132 8.16 -4.80 18.07
C ARG A 132 8.04 -3.89 16.85
N TYR A 133 6.96 -4.03 16.09
CA TYR A 133 6.66 -3.24 14.89
C TYR A 133 5.73 -2.06 15.21
N MET A 134 5.01 -2.14 16.32
CA MET A 134 4.05 -1.12 16.75
C MET A 134 4.74 -0.08 17.63
N ARG A 135 4.85 1.15 17.12
CA ARG A 135 5.38 2.31 17.86
C ARG A 135 4.24 3.04 18.53
N TYR A 136 4.46 3.55 19.73
CA TYR A 136 3.52 4.41 20.40
C TYR A 136 3.98 5.87 20.34
N TYR A 137 3.05 6.77 19.98
CA TYR A 137 3.25 8.22 19.99
C TYR A 137 2.33 8.85 21.03
N PRO A 138 2.86 9.68 21.93
CA PRO A 138 2.06 10.44 22.88
C PRO A 138 1.01 11.31 22.18
N TRP A 139 -0.21 11.36 22.73
CA TRP A 139 -1.31 12.09 22.12
C TRP A 139 -1.02 13.59 21.99
N ARG A 140 -0.27 14.13 22.94
CA ARG A 140 0.11 15.55 23.02
C ARG A 140 1.01 16.02 21.88
N TRP A 141 1.60 15.09 21.12
CA TRP A 141 2.43 15.43 19.96
C TRP A 141 1.59 15.79 18.73
N PHE A 142 0.27 15.54 18.78
CA PHE A 142 -0.64 15.81 17.67
C PHE A 142 -1.36 17.15 17.85
N SER A 143 -1.60 17.83 16.73
CA SER A 143 -2.32 19.09 16.66
C SER A 143 -3.08 19.18 15.34
N ASP A 144 -4.00 20.16 15.23
CA ASP A 144 -4.68 20.50 13.97
C ASP A 144 -5.42 19.32 13.33
N LEU A 145 -6.21 18.58 14.14
CA LEU A 145 -6.98 17.42 13.67
C LEU A 145 -8.13 17.87 12.76
N VAL A 146 -8.08 17.48 11.49
CA VAL A 146 -9.08 17.81 10.46
C VAL A 146 -9.68 16.53 9.90
N TYR A 147 -11.01 16.45 9.85
CA TYR A 147 -11.70 15.32 9.22
C TYR A 147 -11.44 15.31 7.71
N VAL A 148 -10.93 14.19 7.19
CA VAL A 148 -10.66 14.01 5.75
C VAL A 148 -11.81 13.26 5.08
N GLY A 149 -12.31 12.22 5.74
CA GLY A 149 -13.39 11.39 5.22
C GLY A 149 -13.62 10.17 6.08
N ALA A 150 -14.66 9.42 5.78
CA ALA A 150 -14.93 8.12 6.36
C ALA A 150 -15.18 7.13 5.22
N GLY A 151 -14.45 6.02 5.22
CA GLY A 151 -14.81 4.84 4.44
C GLY A 151 -15.96 4.07 5.11
N GLY A 152 -16.32 2.90 4.57
CA GLY A 152 -17.39 2.06 5.14
C GLY A 152 -17.14 1.61 6.59
N PHE A 153 -15.91 1.74 7.10
CA PHE A 153 -15.49 1.08 8.33
C PHE A 153 -14.65 1.92 9.31
N SER A 154 -14.14 3.10 8.94
CA SER A 154 -13.43 3.98 9.87
C SER A 154 -13.34 5.41 9.33
N SER A 155 -13.30 6.38 10.24
CA SER A 155 -13.03 7.77 9.93
C SER A 155 -11.53 8.02 9.89
N VAL A 156 -11.11 8.82 8.90
CA VAL A 156 -9.74 9.26 8.68
C VAL A 156 -9.65 10.76 8.92
N TYR A 157 -8.63 11.15 9.67
CA TYR A 157 -8.32 12.53 9.99
C TYR A 157 -6.90 12.85 9.51
N ALA A 158 -6.68 14.08 9.06
CA ALA A 158 -5.35 14.65 8.91
C ALA A 158 -4.97 15.33 10.23
N ALA A 159 -3.70 15.23 10.62
CA ALA A 159 -3.18 15.93 11.78
C ALA A 159 -1.72 16.34 11.54
N ASN A 160 -1.26 17.30 12.33
CA ASN A 160 0.15 17.62 12.45
C ASN A 160 0.76 16.88 13.64
N ILE A 161 1.86 16.16 13.41
CA ILE A 161 2.68 15.57 14.48
C ILE A 161 3.97 16.35 14.66
N ALA A 162 4.34 16.64 15.91
CA ALA A 162 5.62 17.23 16.29
C ALA A 162 6.47 16.18 17.02
N LEU A 163 7.43 15.58 16.32
CA LEU A 163 8.33 14.59 16.92
C LEU A 163 9.42 15.31 17.71
N LEU A 164 9.47 15.06 19.03
CA LEU A 164 10.44 15.70 19.92
C LEU A 164 11.90 15.45 19.51
N PHE A 165 12.16 14.36 18.79
CA PHE A 165 13.49 13.93 18.38
C PHE A 165 13.84 14.25 16.92
N ASP A 166 12.96 14.93 16.18
CA ASP A 166 13.28 15.36 14.82
C ASP A 166 14.44 16.34 14.83
N VAL A 167 15.51 16.00 14.10
CA VAL A 167 16.68 16.86 13.94
C VAL A 167 16.23 18.15 13.27
N PRO A 168 16.39 19.32 13.94
CA PRO A 168 15.90 20.57 13.40
C PRO A 168 16.74 21.06 12.22
N GLU A 169 16.08 21.73 11.28
CA GLU A 169 16.77 22.56 10.29
C GLU A 169 17.57 23.69 10.97
N PRO A 170 18.60 24.26 10.31
CA PRO A 170 19.35 25.39 10.86
C PRO A 170 18.43 26.52 11.37
N GLY A 171 18.55 26.85 12.65
CA GLY A 171 17.73 27.89 13.30
C GLY A 171 16.43 27.41 13.94
N ARG A 172 16.14 26.09 13.93
CA ARG A 172 15.01 25.50 14.66
C ARG A 172 15.47 24.72 15.90
N THR A 173 14.52 24.50 16.82
CA THR A 173 14.72 23.67 18.02
C THR A 173 14.06 22.31 17.82
N PHE A 174 14.60 21.26 18.46
CA PHE A 174 13.97 19.94 18.54
C PHE A 174 12.50 20.03 18.96
N GLY A 175 11.63 19.22 18.35
CA GLY A 175 10.19 19.19 18.66
C GLY A 175 9.36 20.35 18.10
N THR A 176 9.94 21.25 17.29
CA THR A 176 9.20 22.36 16.68
C THR A 176 8.73 22.09 15.25
N TYR A 177 9.32 21.10 14.56
CA TYR A 177 8.92 20.73 13.21
C TYR A 177 7.63 19.91 13.24
N LYS A 178 6.64 20.33 12.45
CA LYS A 178 5.36 19.65 12.29
C LYS A 178 5.32 18.94 10.93
N ARG A 179 4.87 17.69 10.92
CA ARG A 179 4.63 16.91 9.70
C ARG A 179 3.16 16.50 9.62
N GLY A 180 2.60 16.50 8.41
CA GLY A 180 1.26 15.98 8.16
C GLY A 180 1.22 14.46 8.26
N VAL A 181 0.22 13.93 8.97
CA VAL A 181 -0.04 12.49 9.11
C VAL A 181 -1.52 12.20 8.97
N ALA A 182 -1.84 10.98 8.53
CA ALA A 182 -3.18 10.43 8.57
C ALA A 182 -3.40 9.66 9.87
N ILE A 183 -4.58 9.82 10.47
CA ILE A 183 -5.00 9.15 11.70
C ILE A 183 -6.32 8.42 11.45
N LYS A 184 -6.35 7.13 11.73
CA LYS A 184 -7.52 6.25 11.54
C LYS A 184 -7.90 5.60 12.87
N VAL A 185 -9.18 5.60 13.23
CA VAL A 185 -9.65 4.92 14.45
C VAL A 185 -9.50 3.41 14.28
N VAL A 186 -8.84 2.73 15.23
CA VAL A 186 -8.56 1.29 15.21
C VAL A 186 -9.72 0.50 15.81
N ASP A 187 -10.17 -0.52 15.09
CA ASP A 187 -11.06 -1.58 15.57
C ASP A 187 -10.44 -2.96 15.36
N GLU A 188 -11.17 -4.02 15.74
CA GLU A 188 -10.67 -5.40 15.63
C GLU A 188 -10.33 -5.81 14.18
N LYS A 189 -10.98 -5.25 13.16
CA LYS A 189 -10.66 -5.55 11.76
C LYS A 189 -9.43 -4.79 11.26
N ILE A 190 -9.14 -3.61 11.82
CA ILE A 190 -7.92 -2.85 11.50
C ILE A 190 -6.66 -3.55 12.01
N LEU A 191 -6.77 -4.44 13.01
CA LEU A 191 -5.62 -5.28 13.41
C LEU A 191 -5.08 -6.11 12.24
N ASN A 192 -5.95 -6.58 11.35
CA ASN A 192 -5.51 -7.30 10.17
C ASN A 192 -4.74 -6.39 9.21
N GLU A 193 -5.23 -5.16 9.02
CA GLU A 193 -4.55 -4.14 8.22
C GLU A 193 -3.16 -3.84 8.79
N ILE A 194 -3.07 -3.63 10.11
CA ILE A 194 -1.83 -3.42 10.84
C ILE A 194 -0.87 -4.62 10.70
N THR A 195 -1.40 -5.84 10.82
CA THR A 195 -0.63 -7.09 10.70
C THR A 195 -0.04 -7.24 9.30
N VAL A 196 -0.85 -7.01 8.27
CA VAL A 196 -0.40 -7.11 6.88
C VAL A 196 0.58 -5.98 6.57
N GLN A 197 0.27 -4.73 6.90
CA GLN A 197 1.18 -3.61 6.61
C GLN A 197 2.53 -3.72 7.34
N SER A 198 2.55 -4.24 8.57
CA SER A 198 3.79 -4.49 9.31
C SER A 198 4.62 -5.64 8.73
N ARG A 199 4.01 -6.60 8.04
CA ARG A 199 4.69 -7.75 7.39
C ARG A 199 5.06 -7.47 5.93
N ALA A 200 4.22 -6.76 5.18
CA ALA A 200 4.27 -6.59 3.72
C ALA A 200 5.25 -5.52 3.21
N PHE A 201 6.25 -5.14 3.99
CA PHE A 201 7.18 -4.03 3.67
C PHE A 201 6.51 -2.66 3.43
N LEU A 202 5.21 -2.51 3.75
CA LEU A 202 4.45 -1.26 3.65
C LEU A 202 4.69 -0.32 4.84
N ALA A 203 5.85 -0.43 5.49
CA ALA A 203 6.29 0.43 6.57
C ALA A 203 6.37 1.92 6.18
N LEU A 204 6.25 2.23 4.88
CA LEU A 204 6.12 3.58 4.35
C LEU A 204 4.77 4.22 4.68
N LEU A 205 3.71 3.44 4.86
CA LEU A 205 2.36 3.95 5.13
C LEU A 205 2.00 3.92 6.61
N PHE A 206 2.52 2.97 7.38
CA PHE A 206 2.24 2.86 8.82
C PHE A 206 3.39 3.40 9.67
N HIS A 207 3.10 4.34 10.55
CA HIS A 207 4.09 4.97 11.42
C HIS A 207 4.05 4.44 12.86
N GLY A 208 2.87 4.07 13.35
CA GLY A 208 2.62 3.56 14.69
C GLY A 208 1.21 3.88 15.16
N MET A 209 1.04 4.04 16.47
CA MET A 209 -0.26 4.15 17.13
C MET A 209 -0.25 5.26 18.20
N THR A 210 -1.42 5.78 18.53
CA THR A 210 -1.64 6.69 19.66
C THR A 210 -3.00 6.42 20.29
N VAL A 211 -3.25 6.94 21.49
CA VAL A 211 -4.55 6.82 22.16
C VAL A 211 -5.12 8.23 22.35
N CYS A 212 -6.32 8.48 21.85
CA CYS A 212 -6.97 9.77 22.03
C CYS A 212 -7.29 9.99 23.52
N GLU A 213 -6.74 11.04 24.14
CA GLU A 213 -6.98 11.32 25.57
C GLU A 213 -8.47 11.58 25.87
N SER A 214 -9.21 12.21 24.96
CA SER A 214 -10.61 12.60 25.20
C SER A 214 -11.61 11.45 25.01
N THR A 215 -11.38 10.56 24.06
CA THR A 215 -12.32 9.47 23.75
C THR A 215 -11.85 8.11 24.24
N GLY A 216 -10.54 7.96 24.50
CA GLY A 216 -9.90 6.70 24.82
C GLY A 216 -9.82 5.73 23.64
N ASP A 217 -10.04 6.21 22.41
CA ASP A 217 -9.96 5.37 21.22
C ASP A 217 -8.50 5.17 20.80
N LEU A 218 -8.16 3.95 20.41
CA LEU A 218 -6.86 3.64 19.84
C LEU A 218 -6.84 4.07 18.37
N LEU A 219 -5.78 4.75 17.97
CA LEU A 219 -5.65 5.36 16.65
C LEU A 219 -4.39 4.84 15.95
N MET A 220 -4.52 4.52 14.67
CA MET A 220 -3.45 4.16 13.76
C MET A 220 -2.94 5.41 13.07
N ILE A 221 -1.63 5.61 13.06
CA ILE A 221 -0.96 6.74 12.43
C ILE A 221 -0.27 6.24 11.16
N GLY A 222 -0.48 6.96 10.08
CA GLY A 222 0.14 6.69 8.81
C GLY A 222 0.49 7.93 8.01
N THR A 223 1.06 7.70 6.83
CA THR A 223 1.41 8.77 5.90
C THR A 223 0.16 9.45 5.37
N LEU A 224 0.15 10.78 5.35
CA LEU A 224 -0.92 11.55 4.72
C LEU A 224 -0.74 11.54 3.20
N ALA A 225 -1.70 10.95 2.49
CA ALA A 225 -1.71 10.92 1.03
C ALA A 225 -2.26 12.24 0.47
N GLU A 226 -1.41 13.26 0.39
CA GLU A 226 -1.78 14.59 -0.14
C GLU A 226 -2.23 14.54 -1.62
N GLY A 227 -1.73 13.55 -2.38
CA GLY A 227 -2.14 13.32 -3.77
C GLY A 227 -3.56 12.75 -3.93
N GLY A 228 -4.24 12.43 -2.83
CA GLY A 228 -5.58 11.83 -2.82
C GLY A 228 -5.57 10.35 -3.20
N ASN A 229 -6.69 9.85 -3.72
CA ASN A 229 -6.85 8.47 -4.18
C ASN A 229 -6.91 8.38 -5.72
N LEU A 230 -6.78 7.18 -6.25
CA LEU A 230 -6.79 6.94 -7.69
C LEU A 230 -8.15 7.24 -8.34
N GLU A 231 -9.26 7.12 -7.61
CA GLU A 231 -10.57 7.56 -8.12
C GLU A 231 -10.57 9.06 -8.45
N SER A 232 -9.98 9.86 -7.56
CA SER A 232 -9.82 11.30 -7.76
C SER A 232 -8.92 11.62 -8.97
N TYR A 233 -7.98 10.73 -9.31
CA TYR A 233 -7.18 10.84 -10.53
C TYR A 233 -8.01 10.50 -11.79
N ILE A 234 -8.79 9.42 -11.75
CA ILE A 234 -9.67 8.98 -12.85
C ILE A 234 -10.70 10.07 -13.19
N ASP A 235 -11.25 10.73 -12.18
CA ASP A 235 -12.25 11.79 -12.33
C ASP A 235 -11.71 13.11 -12.92
N ARG A 236 -10.38 13.29 -12.98
CA ARG A 236 -9.77 14.51 -13.55
C ARG A 236 -10.23 14.74 -15.00
N PRO A 237 -10.27 15.99 -15.47
CA PRO A 237 -10.51 16.27 -16.89
C PRO A 237 -9.51 15.53 -17.76
N ILE A 238 -10.00 14.89 -18.83
CA ILE A 238 -9.12 14.19 -19.78
C ILE A 238 -8.19 15.19 -20.49
N GLN A 239 -6.95 14.77 -20.71
CA GLN A 239 -5.95 15.55 -21.45
C GLN A 239 -6.13 15.40 -22.97
N SER A 240 -5.39 16.19 -23.74
CA SER A 240 -5.40 16.13 -25.21
C SER A 240 -4.64 14.93 -25.79
N THR A 241 -4.00 14.11 -24.95
CA THR A 241 -3.23 12.92 -25.34
C THR A 241 -3.29 11.88 -24.22
N LEU A 242 -3.33 10.59 -24.55
CA LEU A 242 -3.20 9.54 -23.54
C LEU A 242 -1.73 9.34 -23.16
N ASN A 243 -1.35 9.72 -21.95
CA ASN A 243 -0.01 9.45 -21.42
C ASN A 243 0.11 7.98 -20.97
N LEU A 244 0.24 7.09 -21.95
CA LEU A 244 0.32 5.66 -21.71
C LEU A 244 1.59 5.25 -20.96
N ILE A 245 2.66 6.05 -21.03
CA ILE A 245 3.91 5.80 -20.28
C ILE A 245 3.61 5.91 -18.78
N SER A 246 3.03 7.03 -18.34
CA SER A 246 2.66 7.21 -16.94
C SER A 246 1.60 6.19 -16.47
N VAL A 247 0.65 5.83 -17.33
CA VAL A 247 -0.32 4.76 -17.03
C VAL A 247 0.38 3.41 -16.86
N ALA A 248 1.29 3.04 -17.77
CA ALA A 248 2.02 1.79 -17.70
C ALA A 248 2.93 1.73 -16.47
N ASP A 249 3.61 2.83 -16.12
CA ASP A 249 4.41 2.93 -14.90
C ASP A 249 3.55 2.71 -13.65
N MET A 250 2.36 3.31 -13.60
CA MET A 250 1.42 3.12 -12.49
C MET A 250 0.97 1.66 -12.39
N VAL A 251 0.60 1.04 -13.52
CA VAL A 251 0.22 -0.39 -13.57
C VAL A 251 1.38 -1.27 -13.11
N THR A 252 2.61 -0.98 -13.57
CA THR A 252 3.81 -1.71 -13.16
C THR A 252 4.01 -1.69 -11.66
N ARG A 253 3.90 -0.51 -11.03
CA ARG A 253 4.09 -0.37 -9.58
C ARG A 253 2.98 -1.05 -8.79
N LEU A 254 1.72 -0.87 -9.19
CA LEU A 254 0.57 -1.54 -8.55
C LEU A 254 0.68 -3.07 -8.66
N ALA A 255 1.08 -3.58 -9.83
CA ALA A 255 1.26 -5.00 -10.07
C ALA A 255 2.40 -5.60 -9.22
N PHE A 256 3.53 -4.91 -9.08
CA PHE A 256 4.61 -5.37 -8.20
C PHE A 256 4.26 -5.27 -6.71
N ASN A 257 3.56 -4.22 -6.28
CA ASN A 257 3.04 -4.15 -4.91
C ASN A 257 2.09 -5.31 -4.61
N LEU A 258 1.24 -5.67 -5.57
CA LEU A 258 0.33 -6.80 -5.46
C LEU A 258 1.08 -8.14 -5.46
N ALA A 259 2.09 -8.30 -6.32
CA ALA A 259 2.95 -9.48 -6.37
C ALA A 259 3.66 -9.71 -5.03
N SER A 260 4.21 -8.66 -4.39
CA SER A 260 4.79 -8.82 -3.05
C SER A 260 3.78 -9.26 -1.99
N LEU A 261 2.53 -8.78 -2.05
CA LEU A 261 1.48 -9.25 -1.15
C LEU A 261 1.19 -10.76 -1.38
N HIS A 262 1.10 -11.17 -2.65
CA HIS A 262 0.81 -12.54 -3.06
C HIS A 262 1.97 -13.49 -2.74
N ASP A 263 3.17 -13.19 -3.21
CA ASP A 263 4.31 -14.12 -3.22
C ASP A 263 5.15 -14.07 -1.94
N ASP A 264 5.41 -12.87 -1.41
CA ASP A 264 6.27 -12.72 -0.22
C ASP A 264 5.49 -12.94 1.09
N ILE A 265 4.21 -12.54 1.11
CA ILE A 265 3.36 -12.56 2.32
C ILE A 265 2.34 -13.71 2.29
N GLY A 266 1.94 -14.17 1.10
CA GLY A 266 0.96 -15.25 0.95
C GLY A 266 -0.48 -14.81 1.18
N MET A 267 -0.80 -13.53 0.98
CA MET A 267 -2.11 -12.93 1.30
C MET A 267 -2.82 -12.42 0.04
N CYS A 268 -4.14 -12.52 0.00
CA CYS A 268 -4.98 -11.79 -0.95
C CYS A 268 -5.46 -10.49 -0.32
N HIS A 269 -5.59 -9.40 -1.10
CA HIS A 269 -6.07 -8.10 -0.63
C HIS A 269 -7.58 -8.08 -0.41
N ARG A 270 -8.36 -8.56 -1.39
CA ARG A 270 -9.84 -8.71 -1.39
C ARG A 270 -10.67 -7.43 -1.42
N ASN A 271 -10.06 -6.26 -1.52
CA ASN A 271 -10.78 -4.98 -1.60
C ASN A 271 -10.04 -3.96 -2.48
N ILE A 272 -9.54 -4.41 -3.63
CA ILE A 272 -8.81 -3.55 -4.56
C ILE A 272 -9.82 -2.75 -5.38
N HIS A 273 -9.76 -1.42 -5.24
CA HIS A 273 -10.50 -0.46 -6.05
C HIS A 273 -9.81 0.92 -5.97
N PRO A 274 -10.10 1.88 -6.88
CA PRO A 274 -9.39 3.15 -6.96
C PRO A 274 -9.42 4.02 -5.69
N GLN A 275 -10.40 3.87 -4.79
CA GLN A 275 -10.37 4.59 -3.50
C GLN A 275 -9.37 3.98 -2.51
N ASN A 276 -9.02 2.70 -2.65
CA ASN A 276 -7.99 2.00 -1.87
C ASN A 276 -6.61 2.00 -2.55
N VAL A 277 -6.41 2.92 -3.50
CA VAL A 277 -5.11 3.21 -4.08
C VAL A 277 -4.80 4.67 -3.80
N LEU A 278 -3.85 4.94 -2.90
CA LEU A 278 -3.50 6.30 -2.47
C LEU A 278 -2.25 6.80 -3.19
N CYS A 279 -2.23 8.10 -3.49
CA CYS A 279 -1.08 8.80 -4.06
C CYS A 279 -0.25 9.45 -2.94
N VAL A 280 0.96 8.93 -2.74
CA VAL A 280 1.94 9.37 -1.74
C VAL A 280 3.26 9.62 -2.48
N ASP A 281 3.81 10.83 -2.36
CA ASP A 281 5.08 11.22 -3.01
C ASP A 281 5.14 10.89 -4.52
N ASP A 282 4.05 11.22 -5.24
CA ASP A 282 3.87 10.91 -6.68
C ASP A 282 3.89 9.40 -7.02
N ASP A 283 3.64 8.53 -6.03
CA ASP A 283 3.50 7.09 -6.20
C ASP A 283 2.14 6.56 -5.74
N TYR A 284 1.64 5.51 -6.39
CA TYR A 284 0.35 4.91 -6.09
C TYR A 284 0.51 3.60 -5.32
N LEU A 285 0.00 3.58 -4.09
CA LEU A 285 0.14 2.48 -3.15
C LEU A 285 -1.23 1.89 -2.79
N LEU A 286 -1.30 0.57 -2.71
CA LEU A 286 -2.48 -0.14 -2.20
C LEU A 286 -2.60 0.08 -0.68
N VAL A 287 -3.84 0.26 -0.21
CA VAL A 287 -4.18 0.47 1.19
C VAL A 287 -5.43 -0.32 1.59
N ASP A 288 -5.77 -0.31 2.89
CA ASP A 288 -6.94 -0.98 3.44
C ASP A 288 -6.91 -2.52 3.30
N TYR A 289 -5.96 -3.12 4.01
CA TYR A 289 -5.77 -4.57 4.10
C TYR A 289 -6.71 -5.24 5.13
N ARG A 290 -7.81 -4.58 5.50
CA ARG A 290 -8.71 -5.06 6.57
C ARG A 290 -9.38 -6.38 6.25
N PHE A 291 -9.56 -6.68 4.97
CA PHE A 291 -10.18 -7.92 4.49
C PHE A 291 -9.16 -8.95 3.99
N SER A 292 -7.86 -8.63 4.08
CA SER A 292 -6.82 -9.50 3.57
C SER A 292 -6.74 -10.83 4.32
N THR A 293 -6.48 -11.92 3.61
CA THR A 293 -6.47 -13.28 4.20
C THR A 293 -5.53 -14.16 3.39
N ALA A 294 -5.12 -15.31 3.92
CA ALA A 294 -4.29 -16.21 3.14
C ALA A 294 -5.03 -16.72 1.91
N SER A 295 -4.30 -16.96 0.82
CA SER A 295 -4.93 -17.56 -0.35
C SER A 295 -5.55 -18.91 -0.02
N ASN A 296 -6.70 -19.20 -0.63
CA ASN A 296 -7.49 -20.42 -0.42
C ASN A 296 -8.02 -20.63 1.01
N GLU A 297 -7.88 -19.66 1.92
CA GLU A 297 -8.64 -19.62 3.18
C GLU A 297 -10.08 -19.20 2.90
N ALA A 298 -10.85 -20.13 2.33
CA ALA A 298 -12.28 -20.05 2.41
C ALA A 298 -12.68 -20.58 3.80
N SER A 299 -12.76 -19.71 4.80
CA SER A 299 -13.31 -20.13 6.10
C SER A 299 -14.69 -20.74 5.87
N GLU A 300 -15.02 -21.82 6.57
CA GLU A 300 -16.34 -22.47 6.50
C GLU A 300 -17.46 -21.41 6.64
N VAL A 301 -17.22 -20.42 7.50
CA VAL A 301 -18.07 -19.24 7.74
C VAL A 301 -18.18 -18.34 6.51
N THR A 302 -17.12 -18.08 5.75
CA THR A 302 -17.17 -17.27 4.51
C THR A 302 -17.94 -17.99 3.40
N ARG A 303 -17.79 -19.32 3.29
CA ARG A 303 -18.56 -20.13 2.33
C ARG A 303 -20.04 -20.19 2.71
N GLN A 304 -20.35 -20.27 4.00
CA GLN A 304 -21.72 -20.40 4.51
C GLN A 304 -22.47 -19.06 4.59
N SER A 305 -21.77 -17.96 4.87
CA SER A 305 -22.41 -16.64 5.09
C SER A 305 -22.75 -15.90 3.79
N LYS A 306 -22.22 -16.31 2.62
CA LYS A 306 -22.32 -15.56 1.34
C LYS A 306 -21.92 -14.08 1.45
N VAL A 307 -21.22 -13.67 2.51
CA VAL A 307 -20.76 -12.29 2.69
C VAL A 307 -19.54 -12.09 1.80
N HIS A 308 -19.76 -11.45 0.66
CA HIS A 308 -18.67 -10.96 -0.18
C HIS A 308 -18.29 -9.54 0.28
N TYR A 309 -16.99 -9.33 0.43
CA TYR A 309 -16.41 -8.02 0.70
C TYR A 309 -15.89 -7.46 -0.62
N GLY A 310 -16.11 -6.18 -0.88
CA GLY A 310 -15.64 -5.52 -2.09
C GLY A 310 -16.68 -4.57 -2.69
N ARG A 311 -16.21 -3.76 -3.64
CA ARG A 311 -17.06 -2.86 -4.41
C ARG A 311 -17.49 -3.53 -5.72
N LEU A 312 -18.81 -3.62 -5.96
CA LEU A 312 -19.46 -4.46 -6.99
C LEU A 312 -18.76 -4.58 -8.37
N PRO A 313 -18.25 -3.51 -9.02
CA PRO A 313 -17.56 -3.60 -10.30
C PRO A 313 -16.13 -4.18 -10.25
N TYR A 314 -15.54 -4.39 -9.07
CA TYR A 314 -14.20 -4.95 -8.89
C TYR A 314 -14.24 -6.41 -8.40
N ILE A 315 -15.42 -6.91 -8.02
CA ILE A 315 -15.60 -8.27 -7.51
C ILE A 315 -15.49 -9.26 -8.68
N ALA A 316 -14.49 -10.14 -8.62
CA ALA A 316 -14.27 -11.18 -9.60
C ALA A 316 -15.44 -12.19 -9.66
N PRO A 317 -15.77 -12.73 -10.85
CA PRO A 317 -16.97 -13.55 -11.05
C PRO A 317 -16.98 -14.84 -10.21
N GLU A 318 -15.82 -15.45 -9.97
CA GLU A 318 -15.67 -16.66 -9.16
C GLU A 318 -15.97 -16.42 -7.67
N LEU A 319 -15.90 -15.17 -7.19
CA LEU A 319 -16.13 -14.86 -5.77
C LEU A 319 -17.54 -15.18 -5.32
N ARG A 320 -18.52 -15.26 -6.25
CA ARG A 320 -19.89 -15.73 -5.98
C ARG A 320 -19.93 -17.16 -5.41
N GLN A 321 -18.93 -17.97 -5.72
CA GLN A 321 -18.76 -19.33 -5.19
C GLN A 321 -18.05 -19.34 -3.83
N GLY A 322 -17.68 -18.17 -3.30
CA GLY A 322 -17.01 -17.99 -2.01
C GLY A 322 -15.50 -18.29 -2.04
N ILE A 323 -14.91 -18.46 -3.22
CA ILE A 323 -13.50 -18.84 -3.39
C ILE A 323 -12.67 -17.60 -3.70
N TYR A 324 -11.90 -17.12 -2.72
CA TYR A 324 -10.94 -16.03 -2.91
C TYR A 324 -9.55 -16.59 -3.23
N THR A 325 -8.94 -16.04 -4.27
CA THR A 325 -7.55 -16.34 -4.68
C THR A 325 -6.84 -15.05 -5.08
N GLU A 326 -5.53 -15.12 -5.25
CA GLU A 326 -4.69 -14.04 -5.80
C GLU A 326 -5.22 -13.58 -7.17
N LYS A 327 -5.80 -14.50 -7.93
CA LYS A 327 -6.40 -14.22 -9.24
C LYS A 327 -7.63 -13.33 -9.16
N SER A 328 -8.34 -13.31 -8.02
CA SER A 328 -9.47 -12.40 -7.79
C SER A 328 -9.00 -10.95 -7.58
N ASP A 329 -7.83 -10.75 -6.96
CA ASP A 329 -7.18 -9.44 -6.88
C ASP A 329 -6.70 -8.99 -8.26
N VAL A 330 -6.16 -9.91 -9.09
CA VAL A 330 -5.75 -9.63 -10.47
C VAL A 330 -6.94 -9.13 -11.31
N PHE A 331 -8.13 -9.72 -11.13
CA PHE A 331 -9.34 -9.23 -11.78
C PHE A 331 -9.64 -7.78 -11.39
N SER A 332 -9.57 -7.48 -10.10
CA SER A 332 -9.77 -6.12 -9.58
C SER A 332 -8.76 -5.13 -10.18
N LEU A 333 -7.50 -5.53 -10.31
CA LEU A 333 -6.46 -4.75 -10.99
C LEU A 333 -6.76 -4.55 -12.48
N GLY A 334 -7.28 -5.56 -13.17
CA GLY A 334 -7.74 -5.46 -14.56
C GLY A 334 -8.84 -4.42 -14.76
N VAL A 335 -9.78 -4.33 -13.80
CA VAL A 335 -10.81 -3.29 -13.81
C VAL A 335 -10.17 -1.89 -13.66
N ILE A 336 -9.22 -1.74 -12.73
CA ILE A 336 -8.48 -0.49 -12.54
C ILE A 336 -7.70 -0.11 -13.81
N MET A 337 -6.98 -1.06 -14.42
CA MET A 337 -6.25 -0.85 -15.68
C MET A 337 -7.17 -0.29 -16.76
N TRP A 338 -8.37 -0.85 -16.93
CA TRP A 338 -9.33 -0.30 -17.88
C TRP A 338 -9.75 1.14 -17.53
N GLN A 339 -9.96 1.46 -16.25
CA GLN A 339 -10.35 2.80 -15.82
C GLN A 339 -9.25 3.86 -15.99
N LEU A 340 -7.97 3.47 -15.85
CA LEU A 340 -6.83 4.37 -16.05
C LEU A 340 -6.80 4.96 -17.47
N VAL A 341 -7.33 4.22 -18.46
CA VAL A 341 -7.39 4.66 -19.85
C VAL A 341 -8.79 5.13 -20.27
N SER A 342 -9.87 4.62 -19.66
CA SER A 342 -11.23 5.01 -20.01
C SER A 342 -11.70 6.29 -19.29
N HIS A 343 -11.09 6.64 -18.15
CA HIS A 343 -11.53 7.72 -17.26
C HIS A 343 -13.01 7.59 -16.84
N ILE A 344 -13.52 6.36 -16.72
CA ILE A 344 -14.89 6.07 -16.28
C ILE A 344 -14.88 5.60 -14.83
N THR A 345 -15.42 6.42 -13.95
CA THR A 345 -15.67 6.07 -12.55
C THR A 345 -17.01 5.36 -12.41
N PHE A 346 -17.02 4.21 -11.73
CA PHE A 346 -18.25 3.48 -11.49
C PHE A 346 -19.07 4.10 -10.35
N PRO A 347 -20.39 4.31 -10.53
CA PRO A 347 -21.24 4.93 -9.52
C PRO A 347 -21.59 3.91 -8.42
N SER A 348 -22.58 4.25 -7.58
CA SER A 348 -23.11 3.31 -6.61
C SER A 348 -23.68 2.06 -7.30
N PRO A 349 -23.68 0.90 -6.62
CA PRO A 349 -24.23 -0.35 -7.14
C PRO A 349 -25.62 -0.21 -7.75
N GLU A 350 -26.52 0.56 -7.13
CA GLU A 350 -27.89 0.75 -7.62
C GLU A 350 -27.92 1.48 -8.98
N VAL A 351 -27.14 2.55 -9.12
CA VAL A 351 -27.06 3.35 -10.37
C VAL A 351 -26.37 2.54 -11.48
N LEU A 352 -25.37 1.77 -11.11
CA LEU A 352 -24.61 0.93 -12.03
C LEU A 352 -25.47 -0.23 -12.59
N LEU A 353 -26.27 -0.86 -11.73
CA LEU A 353 -27.19 -1.94 -12.12
C LEU A 353 -28.42 -1.44 -12.89
N ASP A 354 -28.82 -0.18 -12.75
CA ASP A 354 -29.90 0.45 -13.53
C ASP A 354 -29.55 0.57 -15.02
N ALA A 355 -28.26 0.75 -15.37
CA ALA A 355 -27.80 0.80 -16.76
C ALA A 355 -26.40 0.19 -16.95
N PRO A 356 -26.25 -1.14 -16.85
CA PRO A 356 -24.95 -1.80 -16.96
C PRO A 356 -24.28 -1.58 -18.33
N GLU A 357 -25.07 -1.37 -19.39
CA GLU A 357 -24.57 -1.06 -20.74
C GLU A 357 -23.84 0.30 -20.81
N ILE A 358 -24.16 1.25 -19.91
CA ILE A 358 -23.47 2.54 -19.81
C ILE A 358 -22.13 2.40 -19.07
N TYR A 359 -21.99 1.42 -18.19
CA TYR A 359 -20.81 1.21 -17.35
C TYR A 359 -19.97 -0.02 -17.74
N ARG A 360 -20.37 -0.75 -18.78
CA ARG A 360 -19.67 -1.96 -19.22
C ARG A 360 -18.21 -1.70 -19.61
N ILE A 361 -17.39 -2.71 -19.39
CA ILE A 361 -16.01 -2.77 -19.88
C ILE A 361 -16.03 -3.25 -21.34
N GLU A 362 -15.41 -2.48 -22.22
CA GLU A 362 -15.33 -2.80 -23.66
C GLU A 362 -14.01 -2.32 -24.27
N TRP A 363 -13.74 -2.73 -25.51
CA TRP A 363 -12.56 -2.30 -26.27
C TRP A 363 -12.52 -0.78 -26.48
N LEU A 364 -11.36 -0.16 -26.30
CA LEU A 364 -11.18 1.29 -26.36
C LEU A 364 -10.48 1.69 -27.68
N PRO A 365 -11.17 2.42 -28.58
CA PRO A 365 -10.54 2.95 -29.80
C PRO A 365 -9.31 3.80 -29.49
N GLY A 366 -8.28 3.66 -30.30
CA GLY A 366 -7.04 4.42 -30.16
C GLY A 366 -6.17 4.02 -28.96
N VAL A 367 -6.52 3.04 -28.14
CA VAL A 367 -5.61 2.50 -27.11
C VAL A 367 -4.78 1.36 -27.72
N PRO A 368 -3.45 1.31 -27.49
CA PRO A 368 -2.60 0.25 -28.03
C PRO A 368 -3.07 -1.15 -27.63
N THR A 369 -3.10 -2.03 -28.62
CA THR A 369 -3.62 -3.40 -28.50
C THR A 369 -2.99 -4.17 -27.35
N TRP A 370 -1.67 -4.04 -27.14
CA TRP A 370 -0.97 -4.74 -26.05
C TRP A 370 -1.54 -4.40 -24.67
N TYR A 371 -1.96 -3.15 -24.44
CA TYR A 371 -2.48 -2.71 -23.15
C TYR A 371 -3.87 -3.29 -22.92
N LEU A 372 -4.71 -3.24 -23.95
CA LEU A 372 -6.05 -3.81 -23.89
C LEU A 372 -6.01 -5.33 -23.76
N GLU A 373 -5.12 -6.01 -24.49
CA GLU A 373 -4.92 -7.45 -24.37
C GLU A 373 -4.47 -7.85 -22.96
N LEU A 374 -3.51 -7.14 -22.37
CA LEU A 374 -3.08 -7.38 -20.99
C LEU A 374 -4.23 -7.13 -19.99
N THR A 375 -4.96 -6.03 -20.17
CA THR A 375 -6.13 -5.68 -19.34
C THR A 375 -7.20 -6.77 -19.42
N MET A 376 -7.47 -7.30 -20.62
CA MET A 376 -8.46 -8.36 -20.81
C MET A 376 -8.00 -9.71 -20.25
N ALA A 377 -6.70 -10.01 -20.34
CA ALA A 377 -6.15 -11.21 -19.72
C ALA A 377 -6.38 -11.20 -18.19
N CYS A 378 -6.31 -10.03 -17.54
CA CYS A 378 -6.67 -9.88 -16.12
C CYS A 378 -8.17 -10.09 -15.86
N LEU A 379 -9.04 -9.77 -16.82
CA LEU A 379 -10.51 -9.85 -16.71
C LEU A 379 -11.08 -11.19 -17.19
N GLU A 380 -10.24 -12.18 -17.47
CA GLU A 380 -10.66 -13.53 -17.86
C GLU A 380 -11.68 -14.11 -16.84
N PRO A 381 -12.83 -14.65 -17.29
CA PRO A 381 -13.82 -15.21 -16.38
C PRO A 381 -13.27 -16.38 -15.54
N ARG A 382 -12.33 -17.14 -16.13
CA ARG A 382 -11.66 -18.26 -15.47
C ARG A 382 -10.38 -17.77 -14.77
N PRO A 383 -10.28 -17.89 -13.43
CA PRO A 383 -9.11 -17.41 -12.68
C PRO A 383 -7.77 -17.98 -13.19
N GLU A 384 -7.76 -19.25 -13.60
CA GLU A 384 -6.58 -19.96 -14.10
C GLU A 384 -6.03 -19.41 -15.43
N ASN A 385 -6.82 -18.63 -16.16
CA ASN A 385 -6.41 -18.00 -17.41
C ASN A 385 -5.78 -16.60 -17.19
N ARG A 386 -5.97 -16.01 -16.01
CA ARG A 386 -5.41 -14.70 -15.68
C ARG A 386 -3.90 -14.80 -15.45
N PRO A 387 -3.11 -13.77 -15.80
CA PRO A 387 -1.70 -13.71 -15.44
C PRO A 387 -1.50 -13.59 -13.93
N ASP A 388 -0.29 -13.83 -13.45
CA ASP A 388 0.13 -13.47 -12.08
C ASP A 388 0.47 -11.98 -12.00
N ALA A 389 0.40 -11.40 -10.79
CA ALA A 389 0.68 -9.97 -10.58
C ALA A 389 2.11 -9.59 -11.03
N GLU A 390 3.11 -10.45 -10.79
CA GLU A 390 4.48 -10.23 -11.26
C GLU A 390 4.56 -10.14 -12.80
N GLU A 391 3.86 -11.04 -13.51
CA GLU A 391 3.82 -11.07 -14.97
C GLU A 391 3.24 -9.77 -15.55
N ILE A 392 2.17 -9.26 -14.95
CA ILE A 392 1.56 -7.98 -15.34
C ILE A 392 2.57 -6.85 -15.22
N GLY A 393 3.29 -6.77 -14.09
CA GLY A 393 4.29 -5.74 -13.84
C GLY A 393 5.43 -5.77 -14.86
N LEU A 394 5.93 -6.96 -15.18
CA LEU A 394 6.96 -7.18 -16.18
C LEU A 394 6.51 -6.79 -17.59
N LEU A 395 5.30 -7.18 -18.00
CA LEU A 395 4.75 -6.86 -19.32
C LEU A 395 4.48 -5.36 -19.47
N ALA A 396 3.83 -4.73 -18.49
CA ALA A 396 3.57 -3.28 -18.51
C ALA A 396 4.87 -2.47 -18.62
N ARG A 397 5.90 -2.84 -17.85
CA ARG A 397 7.21 -2.16 -17.87
C ARG A 397 7.90 -2.28 -19.22
N LYS A 398 7.81 -3.45 -19.86
CA LYS A 398 8.44 -3.69 -21.18
C LYS A 398 7.80 -2.81 -22.26
N PHE A 399 6.47 -2.68 -22.24
CA PHE A 399 5.73 -1.96 -23.28
C PHE A 399 5.64 -0.45 -23.02
N ALA A 400 5.95 0.04 -21.82
CA ALA A 400 6.08 1.46 -21.49
C ALA A 400 7.14 2.20 -22.32
N VAL A 401 8.06 1.48 -22.97
CA VAL A 401 9.15 2.03 -23.80
C VAL A 401 8.69 2.37 -25.23
N ALA A 402 7.43 2.13 -25.58
CA ALA A 402 6.91 2.48 -26.90
C ALA A 402 6.86 4.02 -27.10
N GLY A 403 7.33 4.50 -28.25
CA GLY A 403 7.38 5.91 -28.62
C GLY A 403 6.00 6.59 -28.72
N PRO A 404 5.96 7.88 -29.10
CA PRO A 404 4.73 8.67 -29.11
C PRO A 404 3.64 8.06 -30.00
N ARG A 405 2.39 8.14 -29.55
CA ARG A 405 1.21 7.62 -30.23
C ARG A 405 0.87 8.45 -31.49
N PRO A 406 0.33 7.83 -32.55
CA PRO A 406 -0.23 8.57 -33.67
C PRO A 406 -1.34 9.54 -33.22
N PRO A 407 -1.39 10.79 -33.72
CA PRO A 407 -2.44 11.74 -33.34
C PRO A 407 -3.87 11.27 -33.65
N SER A 408 -4.06 10.43 -34.67
CA SER A 408 -5.35 9.79 -34.99
C SER A 408 -5.86 8.93 -33.84
N ASP A 409 -4.96 8.19 -33.19
CA ASP A 409 -5.30 7.29 -32.10
C ASP A 409 -5.71 8.09 -30.86
N ASP A 410 -5.06 9.21 -30.60
CA ASP A 410 -5.48 10.14 -29.53
C ASP A 410 -6.84 10.76 -29.82
N GLN A 411 -7.13 11.14 -31.07
CA GLN A 411 -8.42 11.71 -31.44
C GLN A 411 -9.57 10.70 -31.28
N ASP A 412 -9.36 9.44 -31.69
CA ASP A 412 -10.33 8.36 -31.53
C ASP A 412 -10.59 8.07 -30.05
N TRP A 413 -9.53 7.99 -29.25
CA TRP A 413 -9.60 7.78 -27.81
C TRP A 413 -10.36 8.93 -27.11
N ILE A 414 -10.00 10.19 -27.36
CA ILE A 414 -10.67 11.37 -26.77
C ILE A 414 -12.16 11.37 -27.13
N SER A 415 -12.47 11.13 -28.40
CA SER A 415 -13.85 11.15 -28.89
C SER A 415 -14.68 10.07 -28.20
N TYR A 416 -14.10 8.88 -28.00
CA TYR A 416 -14.73 7.80 -27.25
C TYR A 416 -14.96 8.19 -25.78
N VAL A 417 -13.90 8.62 -25.07
CA VAL A 417 -13.98 8.92 -23.63
C VAL A 417 -14.96 10.06 -23.36
N LYS A 418 -14.96 11.13 -24.17
CA LYS A 418 -15.93 12.23 -24.02
C LYS A 418 -17.37 11.73 -24.12
N ARG A 419 -17.68 10.95 -25.16
CA ARG A 419 -19.04 10.39 -25.34
C ARG A 419 -19.44 9.49 -24.17
N ARG A 420 -18.53 8.65 -23.67
CA ARG A 420 -18.82 7.76 -22.54
C ARG A 420 -19.02 8.53 -21.24
N ARG A 421 -18.15 9.49 -20.92
CA ARG A 421 -18.30 10.33 -19.72
C ARG A 421 -19.60 11.12 -19.74
N GLU A 422 -19.99 11.65 -20.90
CA GLU A 422 -21.27 12.35 -21.07
C GLU A 422 -22.46 11.41 -20.82
N ALA A 423 -22.44 10.20 -21.39
CA ALA A 423 -23.49 9.20 -21.16
C ALA A 423 -23.60 8.80 -19.69
N CYS A 424 -22.46 8.57 -19.01
CA CYS A 424 -22.43 8.31 -17.57
C CYS A 424 -22.99 9.49 -16.76
N HIS A 425 -22.59 10.72 -17.10
CA HIS A 425 -23.05 11.92 -16.41
C HIS A 425 -24.57 12.10 -16.55
N GLN A 426 -25.10 11.99 -17.77
CA GLN A 426 -26.52 12.10 -18.04
C GLN A 426 -27.32 11.03 -17.30
N HIS A 427 -26.87 9.77 -17.32
CA HIS A 427 -27.52 8.69 -16.58
C HIS A 427 -27.58 8.97 -15.08
N GLN A 428 -26.48 9.44 -14.48
CA GLN A 428 -26.47 9.79 -13.06
C GLN A 428 -27.40 10.96 -12.73
N LEU A 429 -27.52 11.95 -13.60
CA LEU A 429 -28.49 13.05 -13.46
C LEU A 429 -29.92 12.52 -13.52
N ASP A 430 -30.23 11.64 -14.48
CA ASP A 430 -31.55 11.03 -14.63
C ASP A 430 -31.93 10.21 -13.40
N CYS A 431 -31.01 9.41 -12.85
CA CYS A 431 -31.22 8.67 -11.60
C CYS A 431 -31.52 9.63 -10.41
N LYS A 432 -30.79 10.73 -10.29
CA LYS A 432 -31.01 11.75 -9.24
C LYS A 432 -32.34 12.48 -9.39
N LEU A 433 -32.81 12.68 -10.62
CA LEU A 433 -34.12 13.27 -10.87
C LEU A 433 -35.25 12.29 -10.53
N ARG A 434 -35.10 11.02 -10.94
CA ARG A 434 -36.05 9.94 -10.58
C ARG A 434 -36.22 9.80 -9.07
N SER A 435 -35.12 9.82 -8.29
CA SER A 435 -35.20 9.69 -6.83
C SER A 435 -35.87 10.88 -6.14
N ARG A 436 -35.77 12.09 -6.71
CA ARG A 436 -36.45 13.29 -6.19
C ARG A 436 -37.95 13.33 -6.45
N HIS A 437 -38.45 12.58 -7.42
CA HIS A 437 -39.86 12.59 -7.85
C HIS A 437 -40.64 11.36 -7.37
N ALA A 438 -40.03 10.48 -6.57
CA ALA A 438 -40.73 9.36 -5.95
C ALA A 438 -41.74 9.89 -4.89
N PRO A 439 -43.05 9.54 -4.98
CA PRO A 439 -44.03 10.00 -4.01
C PRO A 439 -43.74 9.40 -2.63
N SER A 440 -43.67 10.28 -1.62
CA SER A 440 -43.44 9.92 -0.22
C SER A 440 -44.64 9.15 0.35
N SER A 441 -44.58 7.81 0.32
CA SER A 441 -45.46 6.97 1.11
C SER A 441 -44.72 6.36 2.31
N ILE A 442 -45.03 6.92 3.49
CA ILE A 442 -45.16 6.28 4.80
C ILE A 442 -43.88 6.01 5.64
N ASN A 443 -43.74 6.86 6.67
CA ASN A 443 -43.24 6.64 8.03
C ASN A 443 -42.00 5.75 8.27
N GLY A 444 -40.84 6.41 8.30
CA GLY A 444 -39.67 6.01 9.08
C GLY A 444 -38.79 7.24 9.29
N SER A 445 -38.43 7.52 10.53
CA SER A 445 -37.62 8.68 10.96
C SER A 445 -36.35 8.84 10.10
N PRO A 446 -35.91 10.08 9.78
CA PRO A 446 -34.78 10.30 8.89
C PRO A 446 -33.47 9.96 9.62
N SER A 447 -32.90 8.78 9.35
CA SER A 447 -31.46 8.59 9.53
C SER A 447 -30.75 9.23 8.35
N SER A 448 -29.94 10.24 8.64
CA SER A 448 -29.03 10.87 7.69
C SER A 448 -27.97 9.86 7.27
N THR A 449 -28.22 9.07 6.23
CA THR A 449 -27.20 8.26 5.56
C THR A 449 -26.42 9.16 4.61
N SER A 450 -25.22 9.53 5.04
CA SER A 450 -24.21 10.12 4.18
C SER A 450 -23.87 9.17 3.02
N THR A 451 -23.69 9.73 1.84
CA THR A 451 -23.57 9.09 0.53
C THR A 451 -22.25 8.33 0.30
N THR A 452 -21.61 7.82 1.36
CA THR A 452 -20.24 7.29 1.35
C THR A 452 -20.12 5.78 1.58
N GLY A 453 -21.23 5.06 1.80
CA GLY A 453 -21.21 3.59 1.93
C GLY A 453 -21.17 2.88 0.58
N GLN A 454 -20.03 2.86 -0.11
CA GLN A 454 -19.84 2.09 -1.36
C GLN A 454 -19.29 0.67 -1.13
N ASP A 455 -18.91 0.35 0.11
CA ASP A 455 -18.47 -0.98 0.51
C ASP A 455 -19.68 -1.81 0.93
N LEU A 456 -20.15 -2.70 0.06
CA LEU A 456 -21.24 -3.61 0.38
C LEU A 456 -20.71 -4.87 1.07
N SER A 457 -21.40 -5.28 2.13
CA SER A 457 -21.55 -6.68 2.47
C SER A 457 -22.64 -7.22 1.53
N LEU A 458 -22.28 -8.12 0.61
CA LEU A 458 -23.19 -8.61 -0.44
C LEU A 458 -24.36 -9.48 0.07
N ALA A 459 -24.61 -9.52 1.38
CA ALA A 459 -25.74 -10.23 2.00
C ALA A 459 -27.12 -9.65 1.62
N ALA A 460 -27.18 -8.54 0.87
CA ALA A 460 -28.42 -7.83 0.51
C ALA A 460 -28.94 -8.11 -0.91
N LEU A 461 -28.23 -8.90 -1.73
CA LEU A 461 -28.77 -9.39 -2.99
C LEU A 461 -29.47 -10.72 -2.68
N GLY A 462 -30.80 -10.69 -2.64
CA GLY A 462 -31.64 -11.84 -2.34
C GLY A 462 -31.40 -13.01 -3.29
N ASP A 463 -31.83 -14.20 -2.89
CA ASP A 463 -31.71 -15.47 -3.63
C ASP A 463 -32.50 -15.52 -4.96
N ASP A 464 -32.98 -14.38 -5.47
CA ASP A 464 -33.71 -14.31 -6.72
C ASP A 464 -32.74 -14.29 -7.92
N ASP A 465 -33.12 -14.98 -8.99
CA ASP A 465 -32.43 -15.20 -10.27
C ASP A 465 -32.08 -13.93 -11.08
N ASP A 466 -31.60 -12.85 -10.44
CA ASP A 466 -30.99 -11.67 -11.11
C ASP A 466 -29.56 -11.99 -11.58
N ASP A 467 -29.42 -13.10 -12.32
CA ASP A 467 -28.22 -13.64 -12.99
C ASP A 467 -27.61 -12.66 -14.04
N VAL A 468 -28.29 -11.54 -14.27
CA VAL A 468 -28.19 -10.77 -15.50
C VAL A 468 -27.43 -9.45 -15.32
N GLY A 469 -27.48 -8.80 -14.15
CA GLY A 469 -26.93 -7.44 -13.98
C GLY A 469 -25.40 -7.40 -13.90
N ALA A 470 -24.82 -8.18 -13.00
CA ALA A 470 -23.37 -8.21 -12.80
C ALA A 470 -22.61 -8.97 -13.90
N SER A 471 -23.23 -9.99 -14.53
CA SER A 471 -22.66 -10.67 -15.71
C SER A 471 -22.61 -9.74 -16.94
N ARG A 472 -23.58 -8.82 -17.09
CA ARG A 472 -23.61 -7.80 -18.15
C ARG A 472 -22.50 -6.76 -18.07
N LEU A 473 -22.02 -6.40 -16.87
CA LEU A 473 -20.91 -5.46 -16.71
C LEU A 473 -19.61 -5.95 -17.36
N TYR A 474 -19.40 -7.27 -17.30
CA TYR A 474 -18.20 -7.93 -17.78
C TYR A 474 -18.41 -8.68 -19.09
N THR A 475 -19.56 -8.47 -19.77
CA THR A 475 -19.79 -9.05 -21.09
C THR A 475 -18.93 -8.32 -22.12
N LEU A 476 -17.82 -8.95 -22.51
CA LEU A 476 -16.85 -8.43 -23.47
C LEU A 476 -17.50 -8.27 -24.87
N ARG A 477 -17.89 -7.05 -25.27
CA ARG A 477 -18.42 -6.70 -26.61
C ARG A 477 -17.44 -5.88 -27.45
N ASN A 478 -17.58 -5.97 -28.78
CA ASN A 478 -16.76 -5.27 -29.79
C ASN A 478 -15.27 -5.67 -29.82
N PHE A 479 -14.96 -6.91 -29.46
CA PHE A 479 -13.61 -7.45 -29.57
C PHE A 479 -13.37 -8.04 -30.97
N PRO A 480 -12.17 -7.86 -31.57
CA PRO A 480 -11.73 -8.73 -32.66
C PRO A 480 -11.85 -10.18 -32.21
N SER A 481 -12.34 -11.07 -33.08
CA SER A 481 -12.78 -12.44 -32.75
C SER A 481 -11.95 -13.11 -31.63
N THR A 482 -12.59 -13.26 -30.48
CA THR A 482 -12.01 -13.77 -29.24
C THR A 482 -11.58 -15.24 -29.33
N GLU A 483 -12.01 -16.01 -30.34
CA GLU A 483 -11.54 -17.38 -30.54
C GLU A 483 -10.01 -17.47 -30.66
N SER A 484 -9.34 -16.46 -31.24
CA SER A 484 -7.87 -16.44 -31.29
C SER A 484 -7.21 -15.94 -30.01
N LEU A 485 -7.95 -15.19 -29.16
CA LEU A 485 -7.54 -14.58 -27.90
C LEU A 485 -7.83 -15.45 -26.67
N PHE A 486 -8.62 -16.52 -26.77
CA PHE A 486 -9.04 -17.32 -25.62
C PHE A 486 -8.79 -18.84 -25.78
N ASN A 487 -8.26 -19.31 -26.92
CA ASN A 487 -7.99 -20.74 -27.16
C ASN A 487 -6.68 -21.30 -26.56
N LEU A 488 -5.83 -20.44 -26.00
CA LEU A 488 -4.60 -20.82 -25.27
C LEU A 488 -4.42 -19.90 -24.06
N PRO A 489 -3.79 -20.33 -22.95
CA PRO A 489 -3.45 -19.40 -21.88
C PRO A 489 -2.64 -18.21 -22.42
N PHE A 490 -2.98 -16.98 -22.05
CA PHE A 490 -2.33 -15.75 -22.54
C PHE A 490 -0.79 -15.81 -22.40
N HIS A 491 -0.29 -16.35 -21.29
CA HIS A 491 1.13 -16.61 -21.05
C HIS A 491 1.76 -17.50 -22.15
N ARG A 492 1.10 -18.57 -22.59
CA ARG A 492 1.66 -19.45 -23.63
C ARG A 492 1.85 -18.76 -24.98
N ARG A 493 1.07 -17.74 -25.32
CA ARG A 493 1.19 -17.04 -26.61
C ARG A 493 2.27 -15.97 -26.63
N LEU A 494 2.59 -15.38 -25.47
CA LEU A 494 3.69 -14.42 -25.32
C LEU A 494 5.03 -15.12 -25.11
N PHE A 495 5.04 -16.27 -24.42
CA PHE A 495 6.26 -17.03 -24.12
C PHE A 495 6.58 -18.12 -25.15
N ASP A 496 5.58 -18.71 -25.82
CA ASP A 496 5.75 -19.88 -26.71
C ASP A 496 5.07 -19.65 -28.08
N PRO A 497 5.78 -19.11 -29.09
CA PRO A 497 5.19 -18.83 -30.40
C PRO A 497 4.84 -20.12 -31.14
N ALA A 498 3.85 -20.05 -32.03
CA ALA A 498 3.52 -21.12 -32.97
C ALA A 498 4.75 -21.57 -33.79
N PRO A 499 4.83 -22.85 -34.21
CA PRO A 499 5.97 -23.37 -34.98
C PRO A 499 6.19 -22.53 -36.25
N GLY A 500 7.39 -21.93 -36.37
CA GLY A 500 7.77 -21.06 -37.49
C GLY A 500 7.74 -19.56 -37.22
N LYS A 501 7.29 -19.10 -36.04
CA LYS A 501 7.44 -17.70 -35.59
C LYS A 501 8.51 -17.57 -34.51
N ILE A 502 9.39 -16.57 -34.63
CA ILE A 502 10.38 -16.26 -33.60
C ILE A 502 9.62 -15.61 -32.42
N SER A 503 9.83 -16.13 -31.22
CA SER A 503 9.30 -15.51 -30.00
C SER A 503 9.90 -14.11 -29.89
N PRO A 504 9.14 -13.05 -29.59
CA PRO A 504 9.71 -11.76 -29.24
C PRO A 504 10.68 -11.82 -28.04
N ILE A 505 10.72 -12.96 -27.32
CA ILE A 505 11.61 -13.26 -26.18
C ILE A 505 12.83 -14.12 -26.59
N ALA A 506 12.82 -14.83 -27.71
CA ALA A 506 13.91 -15.75 -28.12
C ALA A 506 15.23 -15.04 -28.50
N GLN A 507 15.27 -13.71 -28.55
CA GLN A 507 16.51 -12.94 -28.74
C GLN A 507 17.21 -12.55 -27.43
N ILE A 508 16.70 -12.96 -26.27
CA ILE A 508 17.22 -12.49 -24.99
C ILE A 508 17.92 -13.63 -24.24
N ARG A 509 19.27 -13.56 -24.18
CA ARG A 509 20.04 -14.21 -23.09
C ARG A 509 19.72 -13.48 -21.79
N VAL A 510 18.77 -14.00 -21.03
CA VAL A 510 18.59 -13.62 -19.63
C VAL A 510 19.68 -14.36 -18.83
N PRO A 511 20.53 -13.69 -18.02
CA PRO A 511 21.32 -14.42 -17.05
C PRO A 511 20.34 -15.01 -16.02
N ILE A 512 20.03 -16.29 -16.21
CA ILE A 512 19.36 -17.10 -15.18
C ILE A 512 20.36 -17.22 -14.04
N GLY A 513 20.08 -16.53 -12.93
CA GLY A 513 20.79 -16.77 -11.68
C GLY A 513 20.86 -15.55 -10.79
N PHE A 514 19.87 -15.39 -9.92
CA PHE A 514 20.11 -15.12 -8.50
C PHE A 514 18.90 -15.58 -7.69
N LYS A 515 18.79 -16.89 -7.48
CA LYS A 515 18.06 -17.43 -6.32
C LYS A 515 18.92 -17.15 -5.09
N LEU A 516 18.67 -16.03 -4.43
CA LEU A 516 19.25 -15.76 -3.12
C LEU A 516 18.44 -16.53 -2.06
N ARG A 517 18.77 -17.82 -1.89
CA ARG A 517 18.48 -18.52 -0.62
C ARG A 517 19.35 -17.88 0.45
N PHE A 518 18.81 -16.94 1.21
CA PHE A 518 19.43 -16.49 2.45
C PHE A 518 18.75 -17.20 3.62
N GLY A 519 19.58 -17.92 4.39
CA GLY A 519 19.16 -18.75 5.50
C GLY A 519 18.44 -17.96 6.60
N HIS A 520 17.63 -18.71 7.33
CA HIS A 520 16.99 -18.30 8.57
C HIS A 520 18.00 -17.67 9.54
N ASN A 521 17.53 -16.64 10.25
CA ASN A 521 18.18 -15.89 11.33
C ASN A 521 19.01 -14.69 10.87
N TYR A 522 18.38 -13.52 10.71
CA TYR A 522 18.90 -12.24 11.22
C TYR A 522 17.75 -11.25 11.42
N LEU A 523 17.71 -10.64 12.61
CA LEU A 523 16.90 -9.47 12.96
C LEU A 523 17.30 -8.32 12.05
N PHE A 524 16.38 -7.79 11.25
CA PHE A 524 16.23 -6.41 10.76
C PHE A 524 15.24 -6.45 9.58
N PRO A 525 14.21 -5.58 9.53
CA PRO A 525 13.34 -5.50 8.36
C PRO A 525 14.20 -5.05 7.17
N ARG A 526 14.23 -5.84 6.10
CA ARG A 526 14.84 -5.44 4.81
C ARG A 526 14.12 -4.20 4.30
N GLN A 527 14.59 -3.00 4.63
CA GLN A 527 14.01 -1.77 4.09
C GLN A 527 14.60 -1.45 2.72
N SER A 528 13.68 -1.32 1.77
CA SER A 528 13.41 -0.12 0.97
C SER A 528 14.55 0.90 0.90
N TYR A 529 15.17 1.00 -0.28
CA TYR A 529 15.82 2.23 -0.69
C TYR A 529 14.74 3.32 -0.90
N PRO A 530 15.00 4.59 -0.57
CA PRO A 530 14.28 5.66 -1.24
C PRO A 530 14.61 5.54 -2.73
N LEU A 531 13.59 5.49 -3.59
CA LEU A 531 13.74 5.71 -5.03
C LEU A 531 14.12 7.19 -5.27
N LEU A 532 15.30 7.58 -4.82
CA LEU A 532 16.07 8.67 -5.39
C LEU A 532 16.71 8.12 -6.65
N LEU A 533 16.16 8.52 -7.79
CA LEU A 533 16.78 8.56 -9.10
C LEU A 533 18.32 8.53 -9.06
N PHE A 534 18.91 7.39 -9.37
CA PHE A 534 20.26 7.36 -9.95
C PHE A 534 20.13 7.25 -11.47
N PHE A 535 19.97 8.40 -12.12
CA PHE A 535 20.45 8.58 -13.48
C PHE A 535 21.98 8.46 -13.45
N ALA A 536 22.52 7.34 -13.90
CA ALA A 536 23.88 7.27 -14.39
C ALA A 536 23.83 6.77 -15.83
N TYR A 537 23.89 7.74 -16.76
CA TYR A 537 24.38 7.52 -18.10
C TYR A 537 25.68 6.70 -18.02
N PHE A 538 25.66 5.45 -18.48
CA PHE A 538 26.89 4.76 -18.88
C PHE A 538 26.90 4.67 -20.40
N PRO A 539 27.94 5.22 -21.06
CA PRO A 539 28.06 5.18 -22.51
C PRO A 539 28.32 3.74 -22.96
N PHE A 540 27.72 3.37 -24.08
CA PHE A 540 28.09 2.18 -24.83
C PHE A 540 29.60 2.16 -25.06
N THR A 541 30.27 1.12 -24.57
CA THR A 541 31.51 0.64 -25.18
C THR A 541 31.33 -0.82 -25.51
N THR A 542 31.17 -1.08 -26.81
CA THR A 542 31.21 -2.39 -27.44
C THR A 542 32.60 -3.01 -27.24
N THR A 543 32.66 -4.19 -26.63
CA THR A 543 33.80 -5.10 -26.78
C THR A 543 33.28 -6.48 -27.16
N THR A 544 33.53 -6.80 -28.42
CA THR A 544 33.40 -8.12 -29.04
C THR A 544 34.25 -9.16 -28.30
N GLY A 545 33.67 -10.30 -27.94
CA GLY A 545 34.40 -11.37 -27.27
C GLY A 545 33.68 -12.72 -27.30
N ASN A 546 33.90 -13.46 -28.38
CA ASN A 546 33.97 -14.91 -28.56
C ASN A 546 32.90 -15.84 -27.93
N TYR A 547 32.21 -16.51 -28.85
CA TYR A 547 31.41 -17.71 -28.64
C TYR A 547 32.23 -18.88 -28.07
N VAL A 548 31.65 -19.59 -27.10
CA VAL A 548 31.88 -21.02 -26.89
C VAL A 548 30.52 -21.69 -26.70
N THR A 549 30.21 -22.62 -27.59
CA THR A 549 29.07 -23.55 -27.57
C THR A 549 29.46 -24.83 -26.84
N ALA A 550 28.62 -25.28 -25.92
CA ALA A 550 28.48 -26.66 -25.46
C ALA A 550 27.10 -26.75 -24.79
N GLY A 551 26.25 -27.73 -24.99
CA GLY A 551 26.26 -29.00 -25.73
C GLY A 551 25.03 -29.73 -25.22
#